data_AF-M1Y3I3-F1
#
_entry.id   AF-M1Y3I3-F1
#
_cell.length_a   1.000
_cell.length_b   1.000
_cell.length_c   1.000
_cell.angle_alpha   90.00
_cell.angle_beta   90.00
_cell.angle_gamma   90.00
#
_symmetry.space_group_name_H-M   'P 1'
#
loop_
_entity.id
_entity.type
_entity.pdbx_description
1 polymer ?
#
loop_
_entity_poly.entity_id
_entity_poly.type
_entity_poly.pdbx_seq_one_letter_code
_entity_poly.pdbx_strand_id
1 'polypeptide(L)'
;MAGPGRIPGQYNIVVAGEYETFDHQMPIEEFLQRLTNDDVPDEVSVVGLEKLLDDEEFVNELAREMDQRADDLEYQSPTIQIVVEGSFHRQGKTYDLRYDDELYSLQEVFGPQLERRGDGNWITSPF
;
A
#
# COMPACT_ATOMS: atom_id res chain seq x y z
N MET A 1 -0.11 19.49 8.55
CA MET A 1 0.07 19.27 7.10
C MET A 1 0.57 17.84 6.97
N ALA A 2 -0.16 16.99 6.26
CA ALA A 2 0.32 15.64 5.97
C ALA A 2 1.68 15.73 5.27
N GLY A 3 2.69 15.03 5.80
CA GLY A 3 3.99 14.93 5.16
C GLY A 3 3.89 14.09 3.88
N PRO A 4 4.89 14.17 2.98
CA PRO A 4 4.93 13.27 1.83
C PRO A 4 4.96 11.80 2.31
N GLY A 5 4.19 10.92 1.66
CA GLY A 5 4.07 9.52 2.08
C GLY A 5 3.02 9.24 3.18
N ARG A 6 2.22 10.24 3.60
CA ARG A 6 1.36 10.15 4.79
C ARG A 6 0.03 10.87 4.62
N ILE A 7 -0.70 10.62 3.53
CA ILE A 7 -2.04 11.19 3.31
C ILE A 7 -3.08 10.32 4.03
N PRO A 8 -3.88 10.89 4.95
CA PRO A 8 -4.98 10.17 5.59
C PRO A 8 -6.10 9.87 4.58
N GLY A 9 -6.82 8.77 4.78
CA GLY A 9 -7.92 8.38 3.90
C GLY A 9 -7.46 7.70 2.60
N GLN A 10 -6.18 7.31 2.50
CA GLN A 10 -5.59 6.69 1.31
C GLN A 10 -4.51 5.68 1.70
N TYR A 11 -4.28 4.70 0.81
CA TYR A 11 -3.09 3.87 0.84
C TYR A 11 -1.91 4.63 0.25
N ASN A 12 -0.84 4.82 1.04
CA ASN A 12 0.36 5.55 0.63
C ASN A 12 1.49 4.56 0.33
N ILE A 13 1.71 4.22 -0.93
CA ILE A 13 2.78 3.31 -1.34
C ILE A 13 4.07 4.09 -1.56
N VAL A 14 5.07 3.84 -0.72
CA VAL A 14 6.37 4.53 -0.69
C VAL A 14 7.53 3.55 -0.84
N VAL A 15 8.62 4.00 -1.46
CA VAL A 15 9.85 3.19 -1.53
C VAL A 15 10.62 3.28 -0.21
N ALA A 16 11.08 2.13 0.28
CA ALA A 16 11.90 2.03 1.48
C ALA A 16 13.17 2.90 1.36
N GLY A 17 13.45 3.69 2.40
CA GLY A 17 14.62 4.58 2.45
C GLY A 17 14.48 5.93 1.75
N GLU A 18 13.45 6.11 0.90
CA GLU A 18 13.14 7.42 0.28
C GLU A 18 12.24 8.29 1.16
N TYR A 19 11.47 7.68 2.05
CA TYR A 19 10.52 8.36 2.95
C TYR A 19 10.64 7.88 4.39
N GLU A 20 10.36 8.80 5.33
CA GLU A 20 10.26 8.45 6.75
C GLU A 20 9.04 7.57 6.99
N THR A 21 9.27 6.42 7.63
CA THR A 21 8.21 5.52 8.08
C THR A 21 7.66 5.93 9.44
N PHE A 22 6.47 5.46 9.79
CA PHE A 22 5.91 5.61 11.13
C PHE A 22 6.68 4.74 12.14
N ASP A 23 6.63 5.14 13.42
CA ASP A 23 7.19 4.33 14.52
C ASP A 23 6.51 2.96 14.63
N HIS A 24 5.20 2.92 14.34
CA HIS A 24 4.44 1.67 14.32
C HIS A 24 4.57 1.01 12.94
N GLN A 25 5.42 -0.03 12.89
CA GLN A 25 5.62 -0.85 11.70
C GLN A 25 5.05 -2.25 11.91
N MET A 26 4.35 -2.77 10.90
CA MET A 26 3.85 -4.15 10.89
C MET A 26 4.09 -4.83 9.54
N PRO A 27 4.27 -6.15 9.50
CA PRO A 27 4.35 -6.87 8.24
C PRO A 27 3.00 -6.92 7.53
N ILE A 28 3.02 -7.02 6.20
CA ILE A 28 1.80 -7.09 5.35
C ILE A 28 0.87 -8.25 5.75
N GLU A 29 1.40 -9.38 6.20
CA GLU A 29 0.61 -10.52 6.69
C GLU A 29 -0.15 -10.20 7.98
N GLU A 30 0.45 -9.39 8.86
CA GLU A 30 -0.22 -8.92 10.07
C GLU A 30 -1.26 -7.85 9.72
N PHE A 31 -0.96 -6.98 8.76
CA PHE A 31 -1.93 -6.00 8.25
C PHE A 31 -3.17 -6.69 7.65
N LEU A 32 -3.01 -7.78 6.90
CA LEU A 32 -4.12 -8.57 6.39
C LEU A 32 -4.99 -9.11 7.53
N GLN A 33 -4.37 -9.71 8.55
CA GLN A 33 -5.10 -10.18 9.73
C GLN A 33 -5.84 -9.04 10.45
N ARG A 34 -5.24 -7.85 10.51
CA ARG A 34 -5.84 -6.65 11.13
C ARG A 34 -7.03 -6.14 10.33
N LEU A 35 -6.96 -6.16 9.00
CA LEU A 35 -8.10 -5.86 8.11
C LEU A 35 -9.26 -6.83 8.39
N THR A 36 -8.99 -8.12 8.49
CA THR A 36 -10.02 -9.12 8.78
C THR A 36 -10.64 -8.90 10.16
N ASN A 37 -9.83 -8.55 11.18
CA ASN A 37 -10.29 -8.36 12.56
C ASN A 37 -10.84 -6.95 12.87
N ASP A 38 -10.88 -6.03 11.90
CA ASP A 38 -11.31 -4.63 12.10
C ASP A 38 -10.45 -3.84 13.11
N ASP A 39 -9.16 -4.16 13.19
CA ASP A 39 -8.26 -3.62 14.23
C ASP A 39 -7.07 -2.88 13.61
N VAL A 40 -7.30 -2.20 12.48
CA VAL A 40 -6.29 -1.44 11.74
C VAL A 40 -5.98 -0.13 12.50
N PRO A 41 -4.70 0.16 12.81
CA PRO A 41 -4.33 1.38 13.51
C PRO A 41 -4.56 2.65 12.68
N ASP A 42 -4.83 3.78 13.37
CA ASP A 42 -4.98 5.10 12.73
C ASP A 42 -3.74 5.56 11.93
N GLU A 43 -2.53 5.17 12.36
CA GLU A 43 -1.27 5.48 11.68
C GLU A 43 -0.38 4.24 11.70
N VAL A 44 -0.05 3.71 10.53
CA VAL A 44 0.75 2.48 10.42
C VAL A 44 1.60 2.43 9.17
N SER A 45 2.83 1.93 9.31
CA SER A 45 3.70 1.55 8.20
C SER A 45 3.68 0.04 8.01
N VAL A 46 3.18 -0.42 6.87
CA VAL A 46 3.12 -1.82 6.49
C VAL A 46 4.32 -2.15 5.61
N VAL A 47 5.09 -3.18 5.95
CA VAL A 47 6.32 -3.57 5.24
C VAL A 47 6.21 -4.97 4.64
N GLY A 48 7.00 -5.24 3.59
CA GLY A 48 7.17 -6.59 3.07
C GLY A 48 6.16 -7.03 2.02
N LEU A 49 5.36 -6.10 1.47
CA LEU A 49 4.41 -6.40 0.39
C LEU A 49 5.13 -6.99 -0.82
N GLU A 50 6.30 -6.46 -1.19
CA GLU A 50 7.06 -6.85 -2.36
C GLU A 50 7.44 -8.35 -2.41
N LYS A 51 7.53 -8.99 -1.24
CA LYS A 51 7.90 -10.41 -1.11
C LYS A 51 6.72 -11.35 -1.31
N LEU A 52 5.50 -10.83 -1.25
CA LEU A 52 4.26 -11.60 -1.38
C LEU A 52 3.46 -11.23 -2.63
N LEU A 53 3.97 -10.30 -3.46
CA LEU A 53 3.33 -9.96 -4.73
C LEU A 53 3.37 -11.10 -5.77
N ASP A 54 4.26 -12.07 -5.61
CA ASP A 54 4.30 -13.31 -6.42
C ASP A 54 3.24 -14.33 -5.97
N ASP A 55 2.75 -14.22 -4.73
CA ASP A 55 1.73 -15.12 -4.20
C ASP A 55 0.34 -14.63 -4.62
N GLU A 56 -0.15 -15.18 -5.74
CA GLU A 56 -1.48 -14.84 -6.27
C GLU A 56 -2.61 -15.08 -5.26
N GLU A 57 -2.52 -16.11 -4.41
CA GLU A 57 -3.56 -16.38 -3.40
C GLU A 57 -3.57 -15.27 -2.34
N PHE A 58 -2.40 -14.88 -1.85
CA PHE A 58 -2.24 -13.79 -0.89
C PHE A 58 -2.68 -12.44 -1.47
N VAL A 59 -2.27 -12.11 -2.70
CA VAL A 59 -2.63 -10.86 -3.39
C VAL A 59 -4.15 -10.75 -3.55
N ASN A 60 -4.80 -11.83 -3.98
CA ASN A 60 -6.26 -11.87 -4.13
C ASN A 60 -6.98 -11.73 -2.78
N GLU A 61 -6.47 -12.37 -1.73
CA GLU A 61 -7.06 -12.25 -0.39
C GLU A 61 -6.90 -10.83 0.16
N LEU A 62 -5.72 -10.23 0.03
CA LEU A 62 -5.44 -8.87 0.47
C LEU A 62 -6.31 -7.85 -0.26
N ALA A 63 -6.38 -7.91 -1.59
CA ALA A 63 -7.21 -7.02 -2.39
C ALA A 63 -8.69 -7.10 -1.98
N ARG A 64 -9.17 -8.32 -1.71
CA ARG A 64 -10.54 -8.58 -1.28
C ARG A 64 -10.83 -8.01 0.10
N GLU A 65 -9.95 -8.22 1.08
CA GLU A 65 -10.15 -7.69 2.43
C GLU A 65 -10.06 -6.15 2.45
N MET A 66 -9.18 -5.56 1.63
CA MET A 66 -9.09 -4.11 1.46
C MET A 66 -10.39 -3.54 0.86
N ASP A 67 -10.94 -4.15 -0.19
CA ASP A 67 -12.22 -3.74 -0.79
C ASP A 67 -13.39 -3.89 0.20
N GLN A 68 -13.42 -5.00 0.94
CA GLN A 68 -14.45 -5.25 1.95
C GLN A 68 -14.42 -4.23 3.10
N ARG A 69 -13.23 -3.71 3.44
CA ARG A 69 -13.02 -2.72 4.51
C ARG A 69 -12.96 -1.28 4.02
N ALA A 70 -13.11 -1.04 2.72
CA ALA A 70 -12.98 0.30 2.14
C ALA A 70 -13.88 1.32 2.85
N ASP A 71 -15.16 1.02 3.06
CA ASP A 71 -16.12 1.95 3.70
C ASP A 71 -15.74 2.27 5.17
N ASP A 72 -15.31 1.25 5.93
CA ASP A 72 -14.83 1.42 7.31
C ASP A 72 -13.56 2.28 7.36
N LEU A 73 -12.61 2.03 6.45
CA LEU A 73 -11.37 2.79 6.33
C LEU A 73 -11.64 4.22 5.84
N GLU A 74 -12.58 4.43 4.92
CA GLU A 74 -12.99 5.78 4.50
C GLU A 74 -13.56 6.57 5.67
N TYR A 75 -14.42 5.93 6.49
CA TYR A 75 -15.01 6.56 7.67
C TYR A 75 -13.96 6.89 8.75
N GLN A 76 -13.06 5.96 9.06
CA GLN A 76 -12.00 6.14 10.05
C GLN A 76 -10.88 7.07 9.54
N SER A 77 -10.70 7.14 8.22
CA SER A 77 -9.64 7.89 7.54
C SER A 77 -8.22 7.65 8.10
N PRO A 78 -7.79 6.39 8.32
CA PRO A 78 -6.44 6.12 8.82
C PRO A 78 -5.39 6.54 7.79
N THR A 79 -4.16 6.68 8.26
CA THR A 79 -2.98 6.97 7.45
C THR A 79 -2.15 5.71 7.33
N ILE A 80 -2.41 4.95 6.27
CA ILE A 80 -1.75 3.68 6.00
C ILE A 80 -0.61 3.93 5.00
N GLN A 81 0.61 3.59 5.39
CA GLN A 81 1.78 3.69 4.54
C GLN A 81 2.28 2.29 4.19
N ILE A 82 2.28 1.93 2.91
CA ILE A 82 2.84 0.68 2.42
C ILE A 82 4.27 0.95 1.96
N VAL A 83 5.24 0.37 2.65
CA VAL A 83 6.66 0.54 2.41
C VAL A 83 7.15 -0.67 1.63
N VAL A 84 7.61 -0.42 0.40
CA VAL A 84 8.07 -1.45 -0.52
C VAL A 84 9.54 -1.28 -0.87
N GLU A 85 10.25 -2.39 -1.06
CA GLU A 85 11.60 -2.38 -1.63
C GLU A 85 11.52 -2.40 -3.17
N GLY A 86 12.42 -1.69 -3.86
CA GLY A 86 12.48 -1.68 -5.32
C GLY A 86 12.21 -0.31 -5.95
N SER A 87 11.56 -0.30 -7.13
CA SER A 87 11.28 0.95 -7.86
C SER A 87 9.96 0.91 -8.63
N PHE A 88 9.25 2.03 -8.64
CA PHE A 88 7.98 2.15 -9.39
C PHE A 88 8.23 2.35 -10.88
N HIS A 89 7.66 1.46 -11.69
CA HIS A 89 7.60 1.60 -13.14
C HIS A 89 6.20 2.03 -13.56
N ARG A 90 6.11 2.91 -14.57
CA ARG A 90 4.81 3.34 -15.12
C ARG A 90 4.54 2.57 -16.40
N GLN A 91 3.52 1.73 -16.40
CA GLN A 91 3.04 1.05 -17.60
C GLN A 91 1.74 1.70 -18.08
N GLY A 92 1.87 2.71 -18.95
CA GLY A 92 0.72 3.44 -19.48
C GLY A 92 -0.01 4.26 -18.41
N LYS A 93 -1.18 3.78 -17.96
CA LYS A 93 -2.01 4.42 -16.92
C LYS A 93 -1.86 3.79 -15.54
N THR A 94 -1.17 2.67 -15.44
CA THR A 94 -1.00 1.89 -14.20
C THR A 94 0.46 1.99 -13.72
N TYR A 95 0.70 1.43 -12.54
CA TYR A 95 2.02 1.38 -11.94
C TYR A 95 2.34 -0.05 -11.50
N ASP A 96 3.56 -0.44 -11.80
CA ASP A 96 4.12 -1.74 -11.42
C ASP A 96 5.28 -1.49 -10.46
N LEU A 97 5.45 -2.40 -9.52
CA LEU A 97 6.63 -2.47 -8.67
C LEU A 97 7.65 -3.40 -9.33
N ARG A 98 8.84 -2.87 -9.61
CA ARG A 98 9.99 -3.70 -9.97
C ARG A 98 10.72 -4.14 -8.72
N TYR A 99 10.74 -5.44 -8.46
CA TYR A 99 11.41 -6.07 -7.33
C TYR A 99 12.01 -7.42 -7.78
N ASP A 100 13.24 -7.72 -7.35
CA ASP A 100 13.99 -8.94 -7.73
C ASP A 100 14.05 -9.25 -9.25
N ASP A 101 14.21 -8.21 -10.08
CA ASP A 101 14.16 -8.29 -11.56
C ASP A 101 12.80 -8.71 -12.18
N GLU A 102 11.76 -8.85 -11.36
CA GLU A 102 10.39 -9.09 -11.78
C GLU A 102 9.54 -7.81 -11.70
N LEU A 103 8.39 -7.82 -12.38
CA LEU A 103 7.44 -6.71 -12.41
C LEU A 103 6.10 -7.19 -11.88
N TYR A 104 5.65 -6.57 -10.79
CA TYR A 104 4.39 -6.89 -10.14
C TYR A 104 3.41 -5.73 -10.26
N SER A 105 2.18 -6.00 -10.68
CA SER A 105 1.17 -4.96 -10.89
C SER A 105 0.55 -4.54 -9.56
N LEU A 106 0.76 -3.28 -9.15
CA LEU A 106 0.15 -2.76 -7.93
C LEU A 106 -1.38 -2.63 -8.06
N GLN A 107 -1.89 -2.63 -9.29
CA GLN A 107 -3.33 -2.54 -9.56
C GLN A 107 -4.08 -3.76 -9.02
N GLU A 108 -3.43 -4.92 -8.89
CA GLU A 108 -4.07 -6.15 -8.42
C GLU A 108 -4.43 -6.06 -6.93
N VAL A 109 -3.67 -5.29 -6.15
CA VAL A 109 -3.91 -5.06 -4.71
C VAL A 109 -4.73 -3.79 -4.48
N PHE A 110 -4.32 -2.68 -5.08
CA PHE A 110 -4.84 -1.35 -4.76
C PHE A 110 -5.91 -0.84 -5.73
N GLY A 111 -6.22 -1.62 -6.76
CA GLY A 111 -7.16 -1.25 -7.80
C GLY A 111 -6.61 -0.26 -8.84
N PRO A 112 -7.44 0.15 -9.81
CA PRO A 112 -7.03 0.99 -10.94
C PRO A 112 -6.72 2.44 -10.59
N GLN A 113 -7.08 2.90 -9.40
CA GLN A 113 -7.09 4.33 -9.02
C GLN A 113 -5.76 4.78 -8.42
N LEU A 114 -4.65 4.38 -9.03
CA LEU A 114 -3.32 4.74 -8.57
C LEU A 114 -2.92 6.13 -9.08
N GLU A 115 -2.58 7.01 -8.15
CA GLU A 115 -2.09 8.35 -8.43
C GLU A 115 -0.64 8.51 -7.98
N ARG A 116 0.24 8.90 -8.89
CA ARG A 116 1.63 9.21 -8.53
C ARG A 116 1.71 10.61 -7.94
N ARG A 117 2.39 10.74 -6.80
CA ARG A 117 2.51 11.98 -6.03
C ARG A 117 3.96 12.47 -5.96
N GLY A 118 4.15 13.75 -5.66
CA GLY A 118 5.46 14.42 -5.59
C GLY A 118 6.21 14.43 -6.93
N ASP A 119 7.54 14.33 -6.89
CA ASP A 119 8.42 14.17 -8.06
C ASP A 119 8.36 12.76 -8.68
N GLY A 120 7.47 11.90 -8.16
CA GLY A 120 7.27 10.55 -8.67
C GLY A 120 7.75 9.44 -7.76
N ASN A 121 8.17 9.73 -6.53
CA ASN A 121 8.80 8.71 -5.69
C ASN A 121 7.79 7.93 -4.82
N TRP A 122 6.50 8.26 -4.92
CA TRP A 122 5.44 7.55 -4.20
C TRP A 122 4.10 7.58 -4.95
N ILE A 123 3.25 6.64 -4.60
CA ILE A 123 1.94 6.40 -5.22
C ILE A 123 0.88 6.40 -4.12
N THR A 124 -0.29 6.92 -4.42
CA THR A 124 -1.46 6.87 -3.55
C THR A 124 -2.59 6.11 -4.24
N SER A 125 -3.34 5.33 -3.48
CA SER A 125 -4.63 4.77 -3.90
C SER A 125 -5.71 5.18 -2.91
N PRO A 126 -6.93 5.52 -3.35
CA PRO A 126 -8.07 5.58 -2.44
C PRO A 126 -8.33 4.19 -1.82
N PHE A 127 -9.05 4.20 -0.71
CA PHE A 127 -9.59 2.97 -0.13
C PHE A 127 -10.64 2.34 -1.05
#